data_AF-A0A6V7M8W4-F1
#
_entry.id   AF-A0A6V7M8W4-F1
#
_cell.length_a   1.000
_cell.length_b   1.000
_cell.length_c   1.000
_cell.angle_alpha   90.00
_cell.angle_beta   90.00
_cell.angle_gamma   90.00
#
_symmetry.space_group_name_H-M   'P 1'
#
loop_
_entity.id
_entity.type
_entity.pdbx_description
1 polymer ?
#
loop_
_entity_poly.entity_id
_entity_poly.type
_entity_poly.pdbx_seq_one_letter_code
_entity_poly.pdbx_strand_id
1 'polypeptide(L)'
;FTHPKSFLPATNFMEVIEKIEQSKVFQIIKKLPKGAVLHAHDTAIVHSDWVYNVTFRDNLYICDKNGELSLHFFDNPTDDCDWKLLSELRADEKIADALNARIKQKMTMVIENPEAAYPDVDSAWAKFMDIFIFITPMLTYRPVYEDHYYQGLKELYEDNVFYLELRSTLPPLYELDGTTYDPVEVVGIYQKVTK
;
A
#
# COMPACT_ATOMS: atom_id res chain seq x y z
N PHE A 1 -23.66 29.31 7.60
CA PHE A 1 -22.58 29.02 6.62
C PHE A 1 -22.89 29.76 5.33
N THR A 2 -21.99 30.62 4.86
CA THR A 2 -22.24 31.49 3.69
C THR A 2 -22.05 30.78 2.34
N HIS A 3 -21.18 29.76 2.26
CA HIS A 3 -20.96 28.95 1.06
C HIS A 3 -20.74 27.46 1.39
N PRO A 4 -21.79 26.67 1.68
CA PRO A 4 -21.66 25.27 2.06
C PRO A 4 -21.01 24.41 0.98
N LYS A 5 -21.21 24.73 -0.30
CA LYS A 5 -20.62 24.01 -1.44
C LYS A 5 -19.10 24.13 -1.56
N SER A 6 -18.48 25.12 -0.91
CA SER A 6 -17.02 25.30 -0.93
C SER A 6 -16.32 24.72 0.31
N PHE A 7 -17.07 24.06 1.20
CA PHE A 7 -16.52 23.47 2.40
C PHE A 7 -15.96 22.07 2.09
N LEU A 8 -14.65 22.01 1.81
CA LEU A 8 -13.96 20.78 1.38
C LEU A 8 -14.27 19.54 2.25
N PRO A 9 -14.34 19.63 3.60
CA PRO A 9 -14.63 18.47 4.43
C PRO A 9 -16.04 17.88 4.26
N ALA A 10 -16.96 18.56 3.57
CA ALA A 10 -18.29 18.02 3.24
C ALA A 10 -18.36 17.31 1.88
N THR A 11 -17.24 17.17 1.18
CA THR A 11 -17.13 16.44 -0.09
C THR A 11 -16.29 15.19 0.12
N ASN A 12 -16.48 14.16 -0.71
CA ASN A 12 -15.68 12.94 -0.65
C ASN A 12 -14.19 13.28 -0.76
N PHE A 13 -13.36 12.74 0.15
CA PHE A 13 -11.93 13.02 0.23
C PHE A 13 -11.21 12.82 -1.11
N MET A 14 -11.56 11.77 -1.87
CA MET A 14 -10.94 11.45 -3.16
C MET A 14 -11.13 12.54 -4.21
N GLU A 15 -12.18 13.36 -4.10
CA GLU A 15 -12.50 14.43 -5.05
C GLU A 15 -11.88 15.78 -4.66
N VAL A 16 -11.41 15.91 -3.42
CA VAL A 16 -10.94 17.19 -2.86
C VAL A 16 -9.53 17.15 -2.29
N ILE A 17 -8.83 16.01 -2.35
CA ILE A 17 -7.46 15.85 -1.84
C ILE A 17 -6.53 16.97 -2.36
N GLU A 18 -6.51 17.23 -3.67
CA GLU A 18 -5.67 18.28 -4.27
C GLU A 18 -6.01 19.68 -3.75
N LYS A 19 -7.30 19.95 -3.48
CA LYS A 19 -7.76 21.24 -2.93
C LYS A 19 -7.38 21.39 -1.47
N ILE A 20 -7.42 20.31 -0.69
CA ILE A 20 -6.95 20.29 0.70
C ILE A 20 -5.45 20.58 0.73
N GLU A 21 -4.68 19.93 -0.14
CA GLU A 21 -3.23 20.11 -0.24
C GLU A 21 -2.82 21.55 -0.57
N GLN A 22 -3.58 22.23 -1.43
CA GLN A 22 -3.36 23.63 -1.78
C GLN A 22 -3.79 24.62 -0.67
N SER A 23 -4.52 24.17 0.36
CA SER A 23 -5.06 25.06 1.38
C SER A 23 -3.98 25.57 2.33
N LYS A 24 -4.05 26.87 2.68
CA LYS A 24 -3.12 27.48 3.67
C LYS A 24 -3.18 26.78 5.03
N VAL A 25 -4.36 26.31 5.42
CA VAL A 25 -4.57 25.60 6.69
C VAL A 25 -3.79 24.28 6.69
N PHE A 26 -3.91 23.47 5.64
CA PHE A 26 -3.17 22.21 5.53
C PHE A 26 -1.65 22.43 5.52
N GLN A 27 -1.18 23.47 4.81
CA GLN A 27 0.24 23.85 4.79
C GLN A 27 0.79 24.24 6.17
N ILE A 28 -0.06 24.77 7.06
CA ILE A 28 0.29 25.01 8.47
C ILE A 28 0.29 23.68 9.25
N ILE A 29 -0.75 22.85 9.10
CA ILE A 29 -0.88 21.56 9.79
C ILE A 29 0.31 20.63 9.51
N LYS A 30 0.81 20.59 8.27
CA LYS A 30 2.03 19.82 7.91
C LYS A 30 3.26 20.21 8.75
N LYS A 31 3.37 21.49 9.12
CA LYS A 31 4.51 22.01 9.91
C LYS A 31 4.34 21.82 11.42
N LEU A 32 3.15 21.45 11.90
CA LEU A 32 2.91 21.24 13.32
C LEU A 32 3.61 19.96 13.79
N PRO A 33 4.24 19.97 14.99
CA PRO A 33 4.67 18.75 15.65
C PRO A 33 3.43 18.00 16.15
N LYS A 34 2.99 16.99 15.40
CA LYS A 34 1.74 16.26 15.65
C LYS A 34 1.86 15.23 16.78
N GLY A 35 3.08 14.99 17.26
CA GLY A 35 3.33 14.10 18.39
C GLY A 35 3.31 12.66 17.94
N ALA A 36 2.15 12.00 18.06
CA ALA A 36 2.02 10.56 17.91
C ALA A 36 0.86 10.14 17.00
N VAL A 37 1.07 9.06 16.24
CA VAL A 37 0.00 8.28 15.62
C VAL A 37 -0.31 7.10 16.52
N LEU A 38 -1.50 7.06 17.10
CA LEU A 38 -1.93 6.03 18.06
C LEU A 38 -2.85 4.97 17.45
N HIS A 39 -3.12 5.08 16.15
CA HIS A 39 -3.94 4.15 15.40
C HIS A 39 -3.47 4.11 13.96
N ALA A 40 -2.83 3.01 13.59
CA ALA A 40 -2.44 2.71 12.22
C ALA A 40 -2.37 1.18 12.02
N HIS A 41 -2.45 0.73 10.79
CA HIS A 41 -2.36 -0.68 10.42
C HIS A 41 -1.06 -0.94 9.63
N ASP A 42 -0.32 -1.98 10.00
CA ASP A 42 1.02 -2.31 9.49
C ASP A 42 1.23 -2.20 7.98
N THR A 43 0.30 -2.69 7.16
CA THR A 43 0.40 -2.67 5.69
C THR A 43 -0.29 -1.48 5.04
N ALA A 44 -0.65 -0.43 5.80
CA ALA A 44 -1.41 0.73 5.32
C ALA A 44 -0.87 2.08 5.82
N ILE A 45 0.44 2.16 6.12
CA ILE A 45 1.10 3.38 6.60
C ILE A 45 2.05 4.04 5.59
N VAL A 46 2.19 3.46 4.40
CA VAL A 46 3.13 3.90 3.37
C VAL A 46 2.37 4.39 2.15
N HIS A 47 2.85 5.46 1.52
CA HIS A 47 2.30 5.99 0.29
C HIS A 47 2.22 4.93 -0.82
N SER A 48 1.10 4.85 -1.52
CA SER A 48 0.85 3.79 -2.51
C SER A 48 1.86 3.77 -3.66
N ASP A 49 2.44 4.91 -4.03
CA ASP A 49 3.50 4.96 -5.05
C ASP A 49 4.78 4.25 -4.60
N TRP A 50 5.12 4.28 -3.31
CA TRP A 50 6.25 3.52 -2.81
C TRP A 50 5.95 2.02 -2.84
N VAL A 51 4.73 1.62 -2.45
CA VAL A 51 4.27 0.22 -2.55
C VAL A 51 4.29 -0.24 -4.02
N TYR A 52 3.87 0.61 -4.94
CA TYR A 52 3.99 0.34 -6.38
C TYR A 52 5.44 0.21 -6.83
N ASN A 53 6.37 1.00 -6.29
CA ASN A 53 7.80 0.88 -6.62
C ASN A 53 8.42 -0.45 -6.17
N VAL A 54 7.89 -1.10 -5.13
CA VAL A 54 8.27 -2.48 -4.77
C VAL A 54 8.09 -3.43 -5.95
N THR A 55 7.12 -3.15 -6.84
CA THR A 55 6.86 -4.02 -7.99
C THR A 55 7.98 -4.04 -9.03
N PHE A 56 8.97 -3.14 -8.93
CA PHE A 56 10.13 -3.10 -9.82
C PHE A 56 11.35 -3.83 -9.26
N ARG A 57 11.24 -4.45 -8.08
CA ARG A 57 12.30 -5.28 -7.53
C ARG A 57 12.45 -6.57 -8.33
N ASP A 58 13.67 -7.08 -8.37
CA ASP A 58 13.98 -8.36 -8.99
C ASP A 58 13.18 -9.51 -8.34
N ASN A 59 13.03 -10.60 -9.08
CA ASN A 59 12.39 -11.83 -8.62
C ASN A 59 10.90 -11.69 -8.24
N LEU A 60 10.24 -10.59 -8.63
CA LEU A 60 8.80 -10.45 -8.49
C LEU A 60 8.07 -11.02 -9.71
N TYR A 61 7.21 -12.01 -9.47
CA TYR A 61 6.36 -12.60 -10.49
C TYR A 61 4.93 -12.11 -10.35
N ILE A 62 4.23 -12.11 -11.48
CA ILE A 62 2.81 -11.83 -11.57
C ILE A 62 2.07 -12.99 -12.23
N CYS A 63 0.87 -13.24 -11.77
CA CYS A 63 -0.06 -14.23 -12.27
C CYS A 63 -1.40 -13.52 -12.54
N ASP A 64 -2.07 -13.87 -13.63
CA ASP A 64 -3.42 -13.40 -13.95
C ASP A 64 -4.33 -14.61 -14.15
N LYS A 65 -5.23 -14.85 -13.19
CA LYS A 65 -6.26 -15.90 -13.26
C LYS A 65 -7.61 -15.24 -13.53
N ASN A 66 -8.04 -15.25 -14.78
CA ASN A 66 -9.34 -14.72 -15.22
C ASN A 66 -9.58 -13.25 -14.83
N GLY A 67 -8.55 -12.41 -14.91
CA GLY A 67 -8.60 -10.99 -14.57
C GLY A 67 -8.14 -10.68 -13.14
N GLU A 68 -8.01 -11.69 -12.28
CA GLU A 68 -7.52 -11.54 -10.91
C GLU A 68 -5.99 -11.63 -10.87
N LEU A 69 -5.36 -10.53 -10.45
CA LEU A 69 -3.92 -10.41 -10.42
C LEU A 69 -3.38 -10.91 -9.08
N SER A 70 -2.27 -11.63 -9.11
CA SER A 70 -1.52 -12.03 -7.92
C SER A 70 -0.04 -11.73 -8.13
N LEU A 71 0.62 -11.26 -7.07
CA LEU A 71 2.04 -10.94 -7.06
C LEU A 71 2.74 -11.81 -6.03
N HIS A 72 3.94 -12.31 -6.31
CA HIS A 72 4.71 -13.06 -5.33
C HIS A 72 6.21 -13.05 -5.69
N PHE A 73 7.07 -12.95 -4.69
CA PHE A 73 8.52 -13.04 -4.90
C PHE A 73 8.94 -14.51 -4.93
N PHE A 74 9.72 -14.93 -5.93
CA PHE A 74 10.18 -16.32 -6.06
C PHE A 74 11.66 -16.39 -6.40
N ASP A 75 12.36 -17.40 -5.87
CA ASP A 75 13.56 -17.92 -6.53
C ASP A 75 13.17 -18.82 -7.71
N ASN A 76 12.21 -19.73 -7.47
CA ASN A 76 11.61 -20.59 -8.49
C ASN A 76 10.07 -20.54 -8.35
N PRO A 77 9.32 -20.22 -9.41
CA PRO A 77 7.86 -20.15 -9.35
C PRO A 77 7.22 -21.52 -9.15
N THR A 78 6.05 -21.54 -8.52
CA THR A 78 5.24 -22.75 -8.29
C THR A 78 4.34 -23.07 -9.48
N ASP A 79 3.86 -24.32 -9.58
CA ASP A 79 3.00 -24.76 -10.69
C ASP A 79 1.50 -24.43 -10.50
N ASP A 80 1.14 -23.71 -9.44
CA ASP A 80 -0.25 -23.37 -9.12
C ASP A 80 -0.81 -22.25 -10.01
N CYS A 81 0.05 -21.48 -10.69
CA CYS A 81 -0.31 -20.50 -11.71
C CYS A 81 0.72 -20.45 -12.84
N ASP A 82 0.32 -19.86 -13.98
CA ASP A 82 1.22 -19.37 -15.04
C ASP A 82 1.95 -18.09 -14.58
N TRP A 83 2.85 -18.23 -13.60
CA TRP A 83 3.65 -17.14 -13.06
C TRP A 83 4.65 -16.61 -14.09
N LYS A 84 4.67 -15.29 -14.28
CA LYS A 84 5.57 -14.62 -15.23
C LYS A 84 6.39 -13.58 -14.51
N LEU A 85 7.68 -13.51 -14.82
CA LEU A 85 8.57 -12.52 -14.23
C LEU A 85 8.10 -11.12 -14.68
N LEU A 86 7.80 -10.25 -13.72
CA LEU A 86 7.13 -8.98 -14.01
C LEU A 86 8.01 -8.05 -14.85
N SER A 87 9.34 -8.12 -14.68
CA SER A 87 10.29 -7.36 -15.50
C SER A 87 10.30 -7.78 -16.96
N GLU A 88 10.11 -9.07 -17.26
CA GLU A 88 10.04 -9.58 -18.65
C GLU A 88 8.76 -9.09 -19.35
N LEU A 89 7.62 -9.12 -18.67
CA LEU A 89 6.36 -8.60 -19.21
C LEU A 89 6.45 -7.09 -19.50
N ARG A 90 7.19 -6.36 -18.69
CA ARG A 90 7.40 -4.91 -18.86
C ARG A 90 8.38 -4.55 -19.98
N ALA A 91 9.05 -5.52 -20.60
CA ALA A 91 9.92 -5.27 -21.75
C ALA A 91 9.13 -4.84 -23.01
N ASP A 92 7.86 -5.20 -23.10
CA ASP A 92 6.92 -4.66 -24.09
C ASP A 92 6.17 -3.46 -23.51
N GLU A 93 6.34 -2.29 -24.11
CA GLU A 93 5.78 -1.02 -23.64
C GLU A 93 4.24 -1.04 -23.54
N LYS A 94 3.55 -1.69 -24.49
CA LYS A 94 2.08 -1.74 -24.48
C LYS A 94 1.57 -2.66 -23.38
N ILE A 95 2.25 -3.78 -23.15
CA ILE A 95 1.95 -4.67 -22.03
C ILE A 95 2.24 -3.94 -20.71
N ALA A 96 3.37 -3.24 -20.62
CA ALA A 96 3.77 -2.50 -19.43
C ALA A 96 2.72 -1.46 -19.03
N ASP A 97 2.27 -0.62 -19.95
CA ASP A 97 1.31 0.45 -19.66
C ASP A 97 -0.02 -0.10 -19.12
N ALA A 98 -0.60 -1.07 -19.83
CA ALA A 98 -1.87 -1.68 -19.42
C ALA A 98 -1.75 -2.42 -18.09
N LEU A 99 -0.65 -3.14 -17.88
CA LEU A 99 -0.41 -3.90 -16.65
C LEU A 99 -0.16 -2.99 -15.45
N ASN A 100 0.66 -1.96 -15.62
CA ASN A 100 0.99 -0.99 -14.58
C ASN A 100 -0.27 -0.23 -14.11
N ALA A 101 -1.17 0.13 -15.03
CA ALA A 101 -2.45 0.75 -14.69
C ALA A 101 -3.31 -0.17 -13.81
N ARG A 102 -3.42 -1.46 -14.16
CA ARG A 102 -4.17 -2.46 -13.37
C ARG A 102 -3.56 -2.66 -11.98
N ILE A 103 -2.24 -2.78 -11.89
CA ILE A 103 -1.51 -2.94 -10.62
C ILE A 103 -1.77 -1.72 -9.71
N LYS A 104 -1.62 -0.50 -10.23
CA LYS A 104 -1.87 0.73 -9.45
C LYS A 104 -3.29 0.80 -8.93
N GLN A 105 -4.28 0.47 -9.77
CA GLN A 105 -5.70 0.47 -9.38
C GLN A 105 -6.01 -0.57 -8.28
N LYS A 106 -5.28 -1.68 -8.23
CA LYS A 106 -5.42 -2.70 -7.17
C LYS A 106 -4.80 -2.27 -5.82
N MET A 107 -3.98 -1.23 -5.78
CA MET A 107 -3.26 -0.79 -4.57
C MET A 107 -3.96 0.33 -3.78
N THR A 108 -5.05 0.90 -4.29
CA THR A 108 -5.72 2.03 -3.63
C THR A 108 -7.25 2.01 -3.85
N MET A 109 -7.97 2.74 -3.02
CA MET A 109 -9.39 3.05 -3.22
C MET A 109 -9.60 4.31 -4.07
N VAL A 110 -8.54 5.09 -4.35
CA VAL A 110 -8.65 6.34 -5.12
C VAL A 110 -9.13 6.03 -6.54
N ILE A 111 -10.28 6.60 -6.89
CA ILE A 111 -10.92 6.44 -8.19
C ILE A 111 -11.75 7.68 -8.53
N GLU A 112 -11.97 7.90 -9.83
CA GLU A 112 -12.94 8.89 -10.30
C GLU A 112 -14.37 8.44 -9.94
N ASN A 113 -15.19 9.41 -9.53
CA ASN A 113 -16.60 9.21 -9.20
C ASN A 113 -16.84 8.10 -8.15
N PRO A 114 -16.29 8.24 -6.93
CA PRO A 114 -16.30 7.20 -5.90
C PRO A 114 -17.72 6.80 -5.47
N GLU A 115 -18.70 7.69 -5.58
CA GLU A 115 -20.12 7.37 -5.28
C GLU A 115 -20.68 6.31 -6.24
N ALA A 116 -20.25 6.31 -7.50
CA ALA A 116 -20.65 5.30 -8.47
C ALA A 116 -19.86 4.00 -8.30
N ALA A 117 -18.58 4.09 -7.94
CA ALA A 117 -17.72 2.93 -7.73
C ALA A 117 -18.03 2.18 -6.43
N TYR A 118 -18.40 2.91 -5.37
CA TYR A 118 -18.66 2.39 -4.03
C TYR A 118 -20.04 2.90 -3.53
N PRO A 119 -21.15 2.40 -4.11
CA PRO A 119 -22.50 2.88 -3.79
C PRO A 119 -22.94 2.58 -2.35
N ASP A 120 -22.28 1.66 -1.66
CA ASP A 120 -22.61 1.23 -0.31
C ASP A 120 -21.36 0.80 0.49
N VAL A 121 -21.56 0.51 1.78
CA VAL A 121 -20.49 0.08 2.68
C VAL A 121 -19.88 -1.25 2.26
N ASP A 122 -20.69 -2.17 1.71
CA ASP A 122 -20.25 -3.52 1.36
C ASP A 122 -19.32 -3.49 0.14
N SER A 123 -19.65 -2.70 -0.88
CA SER A 123 -18.81 -2.47 -2.07
C SER A 123 -17.51 -1.75 -1.72
N ALA A 124 -17.56 -0.73 -0.84
CA ALA A 124 -16.35 -0.09 -0.31
C ALA A 124 -15.47 -1.09 0.46
N TRP A 125 -16.07 -1.91 1.33
CA TRP A 125 -15.35 -2.90 2.13
C TRP A 125 -14.77 -4.03 1.29
N ALA A 126 -15.49 -4.49 0.26
CA ALA A 126 -15.01 -5.48 -0.69
C ALA A 126 -13.76 -4.97 -1.42
N LYS A 127 -13.78 -3.72 -1.90
CA LYS A 127 -12.59 -3.10 -2.50
C LYS A 127 -11.45 -2.92 -1.50
N PHE A 128 -11.75 -2.49 -0.28
CA PHE A 128 -10.76 -2.34 0.77
C PHE A 128 -10.03 -3.65 1.05
N MET A 129 -10.77 -4.76 1.21
CA MET A 129 -10.19 -6.08 1.44
C MET A 129 -9.42 -6.62 0.23
N ASP A 130 -9.91 -6.38 -0.99
CA ASP A 130 -9.25 -6.74 -2.25
C ASP A 130 -7.83 -6.14 -2.34
N ILE A 131 -7.63 -4.91 -1.87
CA ILE A 131 -6.29 -4.28 -1.81
C ILE A 131 -5.34 -5.12 -0.95
N PHE A 132 -5.75 -5.49 0.26
CA PHE A 132 -4.88 -6.24 1.18
C PHE A 132 -4.62 -7.67 0.68
N ILE A 133 -5.60 -8.31 0.06
CA ILE A 133 -5.39 -9.61 -0.60
C ILE A 133 -4.31 -9.50 -1.68
N PHE A 134 -4.33 -8.43 -2.47
CA PHE A 134 -3.39 -8.20 -3.55
C PHE A 134 -1.96 -7.88 -3.08
N ILE A 135 -1.81 -6.97 -2.10
CA ILE A 135 -0.48 -6.50 -1.68
C ILE A 135 0.21 -7.42 -0.67
N THR A 136 -0.54 -8.18 0.14
CA THR A 136 0.02 -8.97 1.26
C THR A 136 1.10 -9.95 0.81
N PRO A 137 0.91 -10.75 -0.26
CA PRO A 137 1.96 -11.70 -0.68
C PRO A 137 3.25 -11.01 -1.11
N MET A 138 3.18 -9.78 -1.64
CA MET A 138 4.38 -8.99 -1.98
C MET A 138 5.01 -8.36 -0.74
N LEU A 139 4.20 -7.81 0.17
CA LEU A 139 4.69 -7.10 1.37
C LEU A 139 5.24 -8.04 2.44
N THR A 140 4.78 -9.29 2.51
CA THR A 140 5.23 -10.30 3.50
C THR A 140 6.54 -10.99 3.12
N TYR A 141 7.14 -10.66 1.98
CA TYR A 141 8.54 -11.01 1.70
C TYR A 141 9.44 -10.20 2.65
N ARG A 142 10.22 -10.87 3.50
CA ARG A 142 10.89 -10.23 4.66
C ARG A 142 11.68 -8.96 4.30
N PRO A 143 12.52 -8.91 3.25
CA PRO A 143 13.25 -7.69 2.90
C PRO A 143 12.34 -6.52 2.53
N VAL A 144 11.22 -6.80 1.86
CA VAL A 144 10.21 -5.77 1.53
C VAL A 144 9.49 -5.32 2.79
N TYR A 145 9.17 -6.23 3.71
CA TYR A 145 8.50 -5.91 4.97
C TYR A 145 9.35 -4.96 5.84
N GLU A 146 10.65 -5.22 5.95
CA GLU A 146 11.62 -4.36 6.64
C GLU A 146 11.65 -2.96 6.03
N ASP A 147 11.80 -2.87 4.71
CA ASP A 147 11.85 -1.60 3.98
C ASP A 147 10.52 -0.83 4.06
N HIS A 148 9.39 -1.53 3.98
CA HIS A 148 8.05 -0.94 4.07
C HIS A 148 7.84 -0.31 5.44
N TYR A 149 8.16 -1.03 6.52
CA TYR A 149 8.04 -0.47 7.85
C TYR A 149 8.96 0.74 8.07
N TYR A 150 10.22 0.64 7.63
CA TYR A 150 11.15 1.78 7.69
C TYR A 150 10.63 2.99 6.91
N GLN A 151 10.10 2.78 5.70
CA GLN A 151 9.51 3.83 4.89
C GLN A 151 8.32 4.48 5.60
N GLY A 152 7.45 3.71 6.25
CA GLY A 152 6.33 4.25 7.03
C GLY A 152 6.80 5.14 8.18
N LEU A 153 7.83 4.72 8.92
CA LEU A 153 8.45 5.56 9.96
C LEU A 153 9.03 6.86 9.38
N LYS A 154 9.68 6.78 8.22
CA LYS A 154 10.24 7.94 7.51
C LYS A 154 9.15 8.92 7.07
N GLU A 155 8.05 8.44 6.47
CA GLU A 155 6.94 9.29 6.03
C GLU A 155 6.24 9.98 7.20
N LEU A 156 6.06 9.28 8.33
CA LEU A 156 5.56 9.88 9.57
C LEU A 156 6.50 10.95 10.11
N TYR A 157 7.81 10.69 10.10
CA TYR A 157 8.81 11.67 10.52
C TYR A 157 8.81 12.91 9.62
N GLU A 158 8.68 12.74 8.31
CA GLU A 158 8.55 13.84 7.34
C GLU A 158 7.28 14.67 7.56
N ASP A 159 6.23 14.07 8.15
CA ASP A 159 5.02 14.76 8.61
C ASP A 159 5.09 15.21 10.09
N ASN A 160 6.28 15.35 10.68
CA ASN A 160 6.48 15.80 12.07
C ASN A 160 5.71 14.97 13.13
N VAL A 161 5.63 13.65 12.90
CA VAL A 161 5.18 12.65 13.88
C VAL A 161 6.39 11.88 14.39
N PHE A 162 6.48 11.69 15.71
CA PHE A 162 7.67 11.16 16.38
C PHE A 162 7.41 9.86 17.15
N TYR A 163 6.17 9.35 17.15
CA TYR A 163 5.80 8.12 17.82
C TYR A 163 4.66 7.41 17.09
N LEU A 164 4.69 6.08 17.07
CA LEU A 164 3.71 5.23 16.39
C LEU A 164 3.29 4.08 17.30
N GLU A 165 2.00 3.93 17.55
CA GLU A 165 1.39 2.68 18.01
C GLU A 165 0.74 1.97 16.82
N LEU A 166 1.34 0.85 16.42
CA LEU A 166 0.94 0.10 15.24
C LEU A 166 0.04 -1.08 15.60
N ARG A 167 -1.06 -1.26 14.88
CA ARG A 167 -1.84 -2.49 14.86
C ARG A 167 -1.26 -3.40 13.78
N SER A 168 -0.77 -4.56 14.18
CA SER A 168 -0.29 -5.59 13.27
C SER A 168 -1.00 -6.90 13.55
N THR A 169 -1.30 -7.65 12.48
CA THR A 169 -1.74 -9.04 12.59
C THR A 169 -0.57 -9.99 12.83
N LEU A 170 0.67 -9.48 12.78
CA LEU A 170 1.92 -10.24 12.81
C LEU A 170 1.90 -11.37 11.78
N PRO A 171 1.72 -11.07 10.48
CA PRO A 171 1.62 -12.09 9.45
C PRO A 171 2.94 -12.86 9.36
N PRO A 172 2.90 -14.17 9.03
CA PRO A 172 4.12 -14.91 8.76
C PRO A 172 4.85 -14.25 7.58
N LEU A 173 6.14 -13.96 7.77
CA LEU A 173 6.99 -13.47 6.69
C LEU A 173 7.70 -14.65 6.02
N TYR A 174 8.10 -14.46 4.77
CA TYR A 174 8.81 -15.48 4.01
C TYR A 174 10.06 -14.94 3.33
N GLU A 175 10.93 -15.85 2.93
CA GLU A 175 12.12 -15.63 2.11
C GLU A 175 12.05 -16.44 0.81
N LEU A 176 12.91 -16.12 -0.15
CA LEU A 176 12.93 -16.82 -1.44
C LEU A 176 13.28 -18.31 -1.32
N ASP A 177 14.04 -18.69 -0.29
CA ASP A 177 14.43 -20.08 0.01
C ASP A 177 13.34 -20.87 0.78
N GLY A 178 12.20 -20.25 1.05
CA GLY A 178 11.09 -20.85 1.80
C GLY A 178 11.20 -20.75 3.32
N THR A 179 12.24 -20.10 3.85
CA THR A 179 12.31 -19.78 5.29
C THR A 179 11.13 -18.90 5.68
N THR A 180 10.50 -19.20 6.81
CA THR A 180 9.39 -18.41 7.36
C THR A 180 9.70 -17.90 8.76
N TYR A 181 9.07 -16.79 9.12
CA TYR A 181 9.23 -16.13 10.42
C TYR A 181 7.91 -16.09 11.16
N ASP A 182 7.93 -16.51 12.43
CA ASP A 182 6.77 -16.52 13.30
C ASP A 182 6.45 -15.12 13.89
N PRO A 183 5.29 -14.93 14.54
CA PRO A 183 4.92 -13.63 15.10
C PRO A 183 5.93 -13.00 16.06
N VAL A 184 6.66 -13.80 16.86
CA VAL A 184 7.67 -13.29 17.80
C VAL A 184 8.90 -12.80 17.04
N GLU A 185 9.30 -13.52 16.00
CA GLU A 185 10.40 -13.12 15.12
C GLU A 185 10.05 -11.85 14.33
N VAL A 186 8.80 -11.71 13.87
CA VAL A 186 8.30 -10.47 13.23
C VAL A 186 8.34 -9.28 14.18
N VAL A 187 7.99 -9.46 15.45
CA VAL A 187 8.19 -8.41 16.48
C VAL A 187 9.67 -8.06 16.63
N GLY A 188 10.56 -9.05 16.58
CA GLY A 188 12.01 -8.85 16.58
C GLY A 188 12.48 -8.02 15.38
N ILE A 189 11.90 -8.24 14.20
CA ILE A 189 12.17 -7.46 12.99
C ILE A 189 11.74 -6.00 13.16
N TYR A 190 10.53 -5.74 13.66
CA TYR A 190 10.10 -4.37 13.98
C TYR A 190 11.08 -3.67 14.93
N GLN A 191 11.49 -4.35 16.00
CA GLN A 191 12.45 -3.79 16.95
C GLN A 191 13.80 -3.50 16.30
N LYS A 192 14.28 -4.38 15.40
CA LYS A 192 15.54 -4.21 14.69
C LYS A 192 15.49 -3.01 13.75
N VAL A 193 14.41 -2.82 13.00
CA VAL A 193 14.26 -1.71 12.03
C VAL A 193 14.10 -0.35 12.73
N THR A 194 13.53 -0.32 13.94
CA THR A 194 13.37 0.93 14.72
C THR A 194 14.64 1.38 15.44
N LYS A 195 15.67 0.52 15.57
CA LYS A 195 16.93 0.84 16.24
C LYS A 195 17.94 1.50 15.30
#